data_AF-A0A7K3S0V6-F1
#
_entry.id   AF-A0A7K3S0V6-F1
#
_cell.length_a   1.000
_cell.length_b   1.000
_cell.length_c   1.000
_cell.angle_alpha   90.00
_cell.angle_beta   90.00
_cell.angle_gamma   90.00
#
_symmetry.space_group_name_H-M   'P 1'
#
loop_
_entity.id
_entity.type
_entity.pdbx_description
1 polymer ?
#
loop_
_entity_poly.entity_id
_entity_poly.type
_entity_poly.pdbx_seq_one_letter_code
_entity_poly.pdbx_strand_id
1 'polypeptide(L)'
;MTTGRASTGTGPWPYAVWALTRAWLLACVFKVVTVAGPDVTVDVSVIYRSWYEVLLTGTYPLDDVTWQYPPGAALAILSPALLPFWEYATAFFVLVLVCDALVLGLLLYAGRRPGMRAAGAWVWVVGVPLLGPTVYARYDLMVTAVAVAALLAGVRRPRALGVLAAFGALLK
;
A
#
# COMPACT_ATOMS: atom_id res chain seq x y z
N MET A 1 -27.69 -36.24 -4.81
CA MET A 1 -27.41 -35.04 -3.99
C MET A 1 -25.98 -35.16 -3.47
N THR A 2 -25.02 -34.55 -4.17
CA THR A 2 -24.28 -33.34 -3.75
C THR A 2 -23.50 -33.58 -2.45
N THR A 3 -22.17 -33.50 -2.43
CA THR A 3 -21.41 -32.30 -2.78
C THR A 3 -19.96 -32.61 -3.17
N GLY A 4 -19.53 -32.05 -4.30
CA GLY A 4 -18.14 -32.04 -4.73
C GLY A 4 -17.25 -31.30 -3.75
N ARG A 5 -16.14 -31.92 -3.38
CA ARG A 5 -15.05 -31.31 -2.64
C ARG A 5 -14.27 -30.43 -3.63
N ALA A 6 -14.60 -29.14 -3.71
CA ALA A 6 -13.77 -28.19 -4.44
C ALA A 6 -12.42 -28.08 -3.73
N SER A 7 -11.33 -28.36 -4.44
CA SER A 7 -9.97 -28.17 -3.97
C SER A 7 -9.73 -26.68 -3.70
N THR A 8 -9.77 -26.26 -2.43
CA THR A 8 -9.47 -24.87 -2.02
C THR A 8 -7.97 -24.63 -1.86
N GLY A 9 -7.18 -25.10 -2.83
CA GLY A 9 -5.83 -24.60 -3.06
C GLY A 9 -5.94 -23.45 -4.05
N THR A 10 -5.84 -22.20 -3.61
CA THR A 10 -5.61 -21.09 -4.54
C THR A 10 -4.33 -21.41 -5.32
N GLY A 11 -4.46 -21.80 -6.59
CA GLY A 11 -3.31 -22.00 -7.48
C GLY A 11 -2.47 -20.72 -7.60
N PRO A 12 -1.36 -20.72 -8.35
CA PRO A 12 -0.44 -19.57 -8.43
C PRO A 12 -1.06 -18.30 -9.06
N TRP A 13 -2.30 -18.38 -9.55
CA TRP A 13 -2.99 -17.32 -10.29
C TRP A 13 -3.11 -15.96 -9.59
N PRO A 14 -3.46 -15.86 -8.29
CA PRO A 14 -3.49 -14.56 -7.63
C PRO A 14 -2.13 -13.87 -7.67
N TYR A 15 -1.03 -14.61 -7.49
CA TYR A 15 0.32 -14.06 -7.56
C TYR A 15 0.71 -13.64 -8.97
N ALA A 16 0.38 -14.46 -9.97
CA ALA A 16 0.68 -14.15 -11.37
C ALA A 16 -0.06 -12.88 -11.85
N VAL A 17 -1.36 -12.79 -11.58
CA VAL A 17 -2.18 -11.63 -11.96
C VAL A 17 -1.76 -10.40 -11.16
N TRP A 18 -1.45 -10.54 -9.87
CA TRP A 18 -0.88 -9.45 -9.08
C TRP A 18 0.45 -8.97 -9.68
N ALA A 19 1.39 -9.86 -9.95
CA ALA A 19 2.70 -9.49 -10.50
C ALA A 19 2.58 -8.76 -11.85
N LEU A 20 1.72 -9.26 -12.75
CA LEU A 20 1.47 -8.62 -14.05
C LEU A 20 0.87 -7.21 -13.89
N THR A 21 -0.16 -7.07 -13.04
CA THR A 21 -0.81 -5.77 -12.80
C THR A 21 0.13 -4.78 -12.12
N ARG A 22 1.01 -5.24 -11.23
CA ARG A 22 1.98 -4.39 -10.53
C ARG A 22 3.16 -4.04 -11.41
N ALA A 23 3.63 -4.95 -12.26
CA ALA A 23 4.61 -4.62 -13.28
C ALA A 23 4.12 -3.50 -14.20
N TRP A 24 2.83 -3.52 -14.58
CA TRP A 24 2.21 -2.42 -15.32
C TRP A 24 2.22 -1.10 -14.54
N LEU A 25 1.77 -1.10 -13.27
CA LEU A 25 1.78 0.11 -12.44
C LEU A 25 3.20 0.66 -12.23
N LEU A 26 4.18 -0.22 -11.99
CA LEU A 26 5.59 0.13 -11.87
C LEU A 26 6.12 0.74 -13.17
N ALA A 27 5.82 0.14 -14.33
CA ALA A 27 6.19 0.70 -15.63
C ALA A 27 5.62 2.12 -15.82
N CYS A 28 4.40 2.38 -15.31
CA CYS A 28 3.81 3.71 -15.33
C CYS A 28 4.49 4.71 -14.40
N VAL A 29 4.73 4.36 -13.12
CA VAL A 29 5.34 5.31 -12.16
C VAL A 29 6.83 5.53 -12.41
N PHE A 30 7.51 4.57 -13.04
CA PHE A 30 8.87 4.74 -13.55
C PHE A 30 8.95 5.36 -14.95
N LYS A 31 7.82 5.79 -15.52
CA LYS A 31 7.75 6.48 -16.82
C LYS A 31 8.25 5.65 -18.02
N VAL A 32 8.34 4.33 -17.87
CA VAL A 32 8.56 3.40 -18.99
C VAL A 32 7.34 3.39 -19.91
N VAL A 33 6.15 3.54 -19.32
CA VAL A 33 4.88 3.72 -20.03
C VAL A 33 4.22 5.00 -19.53
N THR A 34 3.77 5.85 -20.44
CA THR A 34 3.04 7.08 -20.09
C THR A 34 1.56 6.91 -20.39
N VAL A 35 0.72 7.22 -19.41
CA VAL A 35 -0.74 7.27 -19.57
C VAL A 35 -1.15 8.73 -19.73
N ALA A 36 -2.13 9.01 -20.61
CA ALA A 36 -2.63 10.37 -20.79
C ALA A 36 -3.23 10.92 -19.49
N GLY A 37 -2.85 12.14 -19.11
CA GLY A 37 -3.32 12.82 -17.91
C GLY A 37 -2.19 13.52 -17.14
N PRO A 38 -2.51 14.15 -15.99
CA PRO A 38 -1.53 14.79 -15.13
C PRO A 38 -0.47 13.82 -14.63
N ASP A 39 0.76 14.32 -14.45
CA ASP A 39 1.83 13.54 -13.85
C ASP A 39 1.64 13.43 -12.32
N VAL A 40 1.01 12.33 -11.90
CA VAL A 40 0.79 12.03 -10.47
C VAL A 40 2.08 11.74 -9.71
N THR A 41 3.19 11.40 -10.39
CA THR A 41 4.45 11.08 -9.71
C THR A 41 5.15 12.32 -9.16
N VAL A 42 4.74 13.53 -9.59
CA VAL A 42 5.18 14.82 -9.04
C VAL A 42 4.83 14.93 -7.56
N ASP A 43 3.70 14.36 -7.11
CA ASP A 43 3.36 14.28 -5.68
C ASP A 43 4.49 13.62 -4.88
N VAL A 44 5.14 12.59 -5.44
CA VAL A 44 6.23 11.87 -4.78
C VAL A 44 7.58 12.57 -4.95
N SER A 45 7.95 12.90 -6.19
CA SER A 45 9.29 13.41 -6.51
C SER A 45 9.51 14.85 -6.08
N VAL A 46 8.44 15.64 -5.92
CA VAL A 46 8.51 17.04 -5.51
C VAL A 46 7.94 17.22 -4.11
N ILE A 47 6.64 16.93 -3.91
CA ILE A 47 5.95 17.28 -2.66
C ILE A 47 6.42 16.39 -1.49
N TYR A 48 6.38 15.07 -1.64
CA TYR A 48 6.81 14.18 -0.55
C TYR A 48 8.31 14.29 -0.32
N ARG A 49 9.09 14.51 -1.38
CA ARG A 49 10.53 14.74 -1.26
C ARG A 49 10.86 16.03 -0.49
N SER A 50 10.16 17.13 -0.73
CA SER A 50 10.40 18.38 0.01
C SER A 50 10.03 18.22 1.49
N TRP A 51 8.88 17.57 1.79
CA TRP A 51 8.51 17.25 3.17
C TRP A 51 9.52 16.35 3.85
N TYR A 52 10.02 15.32 3.14
CA TYR A 52 11.06 14.43 3.61
C TYR A 52 12.32 15.20 4.04
N GLU A 53 12.78 16.14 3.22
CA GLU A 53 13.97 16.95 3.51
C GLU A 53 13.79 17.82 4.76
N VAL A 54 12.60 18.40 4.95
CA VAL A 54 12.27 19.15 6.18
C VAL A 54 12.21 18.21 7.39
N LEU A 55 11.51 17.07 7.26
CA LEU A 55 11.36 16.09 8.34
C LEU A 55 12.71 15.54 8.83
N LEU A 56 13.70 15.39 7.95
CA LEU A 56 15.07 15.01 8.34
C LEU A 56 15.75 16.03 9.28
N THR A 57 15.31 17.28 9.27
CA THR A 57 15.81 18.31 10.22
C THR A 57 15.21 18.18 11.62
N GLY A 58 14.26 17.26 11.81
CA GLY A 58 13.56 17.07 13.09
C GLY A 58 12.36 18.01 13.28
N THR A 59 11.94 18.72 12.24
CA THR A 59 10.78 19.61 12.27
C THR A 59 9.74 19.19 11.21
N TYR A 60 8.48 19.54 11.44
CA TYR A 60 7.44 19.37 10.43
C TYR A 60 7.48 20.56 9.45
N PRO A 61 6.98 20.41 8.20
CA PRO A 61 6.87 21.52 7.25
C PRO A 61 5.73 22.48 7.66
N LEU A 62 5.92 23.21 8.76
CA LEU A 62 4.90 24.03 9.43
C LEU A 62 4.36 25.17 8.56
N ASP A 63 5.21 25.71 7.69
CA ASP A 63 4.86 26.83 6.80
C ASP A 63 4.30 26.36 5.44
N ASP A 64 4.26 25.04 5.19
CA ASP A 64 3.73 24.47 3.96
C ASP A 64 2.25 24.12 4.12
N VAL A 65 1.38 24.91 3.49
CA VAL A 65 -0.08 24.72 3.51
C VAL A 65 -0.54 23.40 2.88
N THR A 66 0.34 22.71 2.14
CA THR A 66 0.03 21.41 1.55
C THR A 66 0.22 20.26 2.54
N TRP A 67 0.91 20.49 3.67
CA TRP A 67 0.98 19.54 4.78
C TRP A 67 -0.29 19.63 5.63
N GLN A 68 -1.21 18.68 5.43
CA GLN A 68 -2.51 18.64 6.13
C GLN A 68 -2.74 17.31 6.84
N TYR A 69 -1.66 16.61 7.18
CA TYR A 69 -1.71 15.25 7.69
C TYR A 69 -1.35 15.18 9.17
N PRO A 70 -1.89 14.18 9.91
CA PRO A 70 -1.52 13.98 11.30
C PRO A 70 -0.02 13.60 11.42
N PRO A 71 0.59 13.75 12.61
CA PRO A 71 2.03 13.57 12.80
C PRO A 71 2.57 12.21 12.33
N GLY A 72 1.79 11.13 12.42
CA GLY A 72 2.21 9.80 12.01
C GLY A 72 2.42 9.65 10.50
N ALA A 73 1.84 10.53 9.66
CA ALA A 73 2.11 10.54 8.22
C ALA A 73 3.61 10.73 7.91
N ALA A 74 4.34 11.41 8.80
CA ALA A 74 5.79 11.56 8.69
C ALA A 74 6.52 10.22 8.59
N LEU A 75 6.01 9.15 9.21
CA LEU A 75 6.62 7.81 9.12
C LEU A 75 6.59 7.29 7.68
N ALA A 76 5.49 7.49 6.95
CA ALA A 76 5.41 7.08 5.56
C ALA A 76 6.34 7.91 4.68
N ILE A 77 6.38 9.24 4.89
CA ILE A 77 7.21 10.16 4.12
C ILE A 77 8.71 9.98 4.40
N LEU A 78 9.09 9.62 5.63
CA LEU A 78 10.47 9.32 6.05
C LEU A 78 10.93 7.90 5.70
N SER A 79 10.02 6.95 5.53
CA SER A 79 10.36 5.55 5.29
C SER A 79 11.34 5.29 4.12
N PRO A 80 11.39 6.09 3.03
CA PRO A 80 12.43 5.96 2.00
C PRO A 80 13.87 6.06 2.52
N ALA A 81 14.12 6.70 3.67
CA ALA A 81 15.45 6.72 4.31
C ALA A 81 15.96 5.32 4.71
N LEU A 82 15.07 4.33 4.81
CA LEU A 82 15.44 2.92 5.06
C LEU A 82 16.15 2.27 3.86
N LEU A 83 16.08 2.90 2.68
CA LEU A 83 16.68 2.44 1.43
C LEU A 83 17.62 3.52 0.86
N PRO A 84 18.68 3.92 1.60
CA PRO A 84 19.49 5.10 1.28
C PRO A 84 20.33 4.96 0.00
N PHE A 85 20.39 3.75 -0.55
CA PHE A 85 21.10 3.44 -1.79
C PHE A 85 20.27 3.76 -3.04
N TRP A 86 19.01 4.17 -2.89
CA TRP A 86 18.11 4.55 -3.98
C TRP A 86 17.64 5.99 -3.90
N GLU A 87 17.30 6.55 -5.06
CA GLU A 87 16.58 7.82 -5.16
C GLU A 87 15.24 7.75 -4.44
N TYR A 88 14.81 8.88 -3.87
CA TYR A 88 13.62 8.96 -3.00
C TYR A 88 12.37 8.36 -3.62
N ALA A 89 12.05 8.75 -4.85
CA ALA A 89 10.87 8.25 -5.55
C ALA A 89 10.94 6.73 -5.78
N THR A 90 12.10 6.21 -6.16
CA THR A 90 12.34 4.77 -6.34
C THR A 90 12.16 4.00 -5.04
N ALA A 91 12.78 4.48 -3.96
CA ALA A 91 12.63 3.91 -2.62
C ALA A 91 11.15 3.93 -2.16
N PHE A 92 10.46 5.04 -2.39
CA PHE A 92 9.04 5.18 -2.10
C PHE A 92 8.18 4.16 -2.85
N PHE A 93 8.32 4.05 -4.18
CA PHE A 93 7.52 3.12 -4.98
C PHE A 93 7.74 1.66 -4.60
N VAL A 94 8.96 1.29 -4.18
CA VAL A 94 9.23 -0.06 -3.70
C VAL A 94 8.67 -0.31 -2.31
N LEU A 95 8.69 0.67 -1.42
CA LEU A 95 8.00 0.54 -0.13
C LEU A 95 6.49 0.38 -0.32
N VAL A 96 5.89 1.12 -1.27
CA VAL A 96 4.49 0.94 -1.67
C VAL A 96 4.25 -0.48 -2.20
N LEU A 97 5.11 -0.99 -3.10
CA LEU A 97 5.04 -2.35 -3.62
C LEU A 97 5.13 -3.42 -2.52
N VAL A 98 6.01 -3.21 -1.53
CA VAL A 98 6.14 -4.10 -0.37
C VAL A 98 4.85 -4.09 0.46
N CYS A 99 4.28 -2.92 0.76
CA CYS A 99 2.99 -2.81 1.44
C CYS A 99 1.86 -3.50 0.66
N ASP A 100 1.81 -3.34 -0.67
CA ASP A 100 0.84 -4.01 -1.55
C ASP A 100 0.97 -5.54 -1.48
N ALA A 101 2.21 -6.05 -1.55
CA ALA A 101 2.51 -7.47 -1.45
C ALA A 101 2.13 -8.03 -0.07
N LEU A 102 2.36 -7.27 1.00
CA LEU A 102 1.94 -7.63 2.36
C LEU A 102 0.42 -7.73 2.45
N VAL A 103 -0.33 -6.79 1.87
CA VAL A 103 -1.80 -6.86 1.84
C VAL A 103 -2.27 -8.10 1.10
N LEU A 104 -1.72 -8.38 -0.09
CA LEU A 104 -2.04 -9.60 -0.82
C LEU A 104 -1.80 -10.85 0.04
N GLY A 105 -0.61 -10.94 0.66
CA GLY A 105 -0.23 -12.06 1.52
C GLY A 105 -1.19 -12.24 2.69
N LEU A 106 -1.56 -11.15 3.36
CA LEU A 106 -2.53 -11.15 4.47
C LEU A 106 -3.93 -11.61 4.03
N LEU A 107 -4.41 -11.13 2.88
CA LEU A 107 -5.73 -11.50 2.34
C LEU A 107 -5.77 -12.97 1.90
N LEU A 108 -4.72 -13.45 1.24
CA LEU A 108 -4.61 -14.86 0.86
C LEU A 108 -4.50 -15.77 2.09
N TYR A 109 -3.71 -15.38 3.09
CA TYR A 109 -3.60 -16.09 4.36
C TYR A 109 -4.94 -16.16 5.09
N ALA A 110 -5.69 -15.04 5.16
CA ALA A 110 -7.01 -15.00 5.76
C ALA A 110 -8.03 -15.86 5.00
N GLY A 111 -7.98 -15.84 3.66
CA GLY A 111 -8.87 -16.60 2.78
C GLY A 111 -8.73 -18.12 2.88
N ARG A 112 -7.63 -18.63 3.47
CA ARG A 112 -7.42 -20.07 3.74
C ARG A 112 -8.07 -20.55 5.04
N ARG A 113 -8.57 -19.65 5.87
CA ARG A 113 -9.19 -20.00 7.16
C ARG A 113 -10.61 -20.56 6.95
N PRO A 114 -11.07 -21.52 7.77
CA PRO A 114 -12.44 -22.03 7.68
C PRO A 114 -13.47 -20.90 7.77
N GLY A 115 -14.45 -20.91 6.86
CA GLY A 115 -15.51 -19.89 6.78
C GLY A 115 -15.13 -18.59 6.07
N MET A 116 -13.87 -18.39 5.69
CA MET A 116 -13.42 -17.23 4.93
C MET A 116 -13.35 -17.52 3.43
N ARG A 117 -13.48 -16.48 2.59
CA ARG A 117 -13.41 -16.60 1.12
C ARG A 117 -12.17 -15.88 0.58
N ALA A 118 -11.58 -16.42 -0.48
CA ALA A 118 -10.49 -15.78 -1.22
C ALA A 118 -10.93 -14.55 -2.05
N ALA A 119 -12.22 -14.19 -2.02
CA ALA A 119 -12.78 -13.07 -2.78
C ALA A 119 -12.08 -11.74 -2.47
N GLY A 120 -11.71 -11.49 -1.21
CA GLY A 120 -11.00 -10.26 -0.82
C GLY A 120 -9.65 -10.10 -1.53
N ALA A 121 -8.91 -11.20 -1.72
CA ALA A 121 -7.66 -11.17 -2.47
C ALA A 121 -7.89 -10.82 -3.95
N TRP A 122 -8.95 -11.34 -4.58
CA TRP A 122 -9.28 -10.99 -5.97
C TRP A 122 -9.74 -9.54 -6.12
N VAL A 123 -10.54 -9.04 -5.18
CA VAL A 123 -10.90 -7.60 -5.14
C VAL A 123 -9.63 -6.74 -5.03
N TRP A 124 -8.63 -7.15 -4.25
CA TRP A 124 -7.37 -6.43 -4.15
C TRP A 124 -6.52 -6.50 -5.43
N VAL A 125 -6.38 -7.71 -6.00
CA VAL A 125 -5.59 -7.94 -7.21
C VAL A 125 -6.16 -7.15 -8.38
N VAL A 126 -7.47 -7.15 -8.56
CA VAL A 126 -8.15 -6.47 -9.68
C VAL A 126 -8.42 -5.00 -9.37
N GLY A 127 -8.83 -4.66 -8.15
CA GLY A 127 -9.29 -3.31 -7.79
C GLY A 127 -8.18 -2.27 -7.72
N VAL A 128 -7.02 -2.63 -7.15
CA VAL A 128 -5.88 -1.70 -7.03
C VAL A 128 -5.43 -1.12 -8.37
N PRO A 129 -5.15 -1.92 -9.43
CA PRO A 129 -4.71 -1.36 -10.71
C PRO A 129 -5.77 -0.54 -11.43
N LEU A 130 -7.06 -0.69 -11.11
CA LEU A 130 -8.12 0.15 -11.68
C LEU A 130 -8.05 1.61 -11.21
N LEU A 131 -7.36 1.88 -10.09
CA LEU A 131 -7.07 3.23 -9.63
C LEU A 131 -5.95 3.92 -10.43
N GLY A 132 -5.30 3.19 -11.35
CA GLY A 132 -4.23 3.68 -12.18
C GLY A 132 -2.93 3.97 -11.41
N PRO A 133 -1.96 4.69 -12.03
CA PRO A 133 -0.65 4.95 -11.43
C PRO A 133 -0.71 5.74 -10.12
N THR A 134 -1.80 6.49 -9.90
CA THR A 134 -2.04 7.27 -8.68
C THR A 134 -1.94 6.42 -7.42
N VAL A 135 -2.35 5.15 -7.49
CA VAL A 135 -2.30 4.26 -6.32
C VAL A 135 -0.87 3.96 -5.85
N TYR A 136 0.12 4.09 -6.73
CA TYR A 136 1.55 3.95 -6.40
C TYR A 136 2.22 5.31 -6.13
N ALA A 137 1.63 6.40 -6.60
CA ALA A 137 2.08 7.77 -6.32
C ALA A 137 1.45 8.38 -5.05
N ARG A 138 0.87 7.55 -4.19
CA ARG A 138 0.20 7.95 -2.95
C ARG A 138 0.60 7.02 -1.82
N TYR A 139 0.91 7.60 -0.65
CA TYR A 139 1.28 6.81 0.53
C TYR A 139 0.08 6.09 1.16
N ASP A 140 -1.14 6.38 0.67
CA ASP A 140 -2.40 5.75 1.08
C ASP A 140 -2.36 4.21 1.06
N LEU A 141 -1.57 3.59 0.16
CA LEU A 141 -1.45 2.14 0.13
C LEU A 141 -0.70 1.59 1.36
N MET A 142 0.27 2.34 1.90
CA MET A 142 0.96 2.00 3.15
C MET A 142 -0.02 2.07 4.33
N VAL A 143 -0.87 3.10 4.36
CA VAL A 143 -1.93 3.26 5.38
C VAL A 143 -2.96 2.13 5.27
N THR A 144 -3.33 1.78 4.03
CA THR A 144 -4.26 0.69 3.76
C THR A 144 -3.70 -0.64 4.24
N ALA A 145 -2.40 -0.87 4.14
CA ALA A 145 -1.77 -2.08 4.68
C ALA A 145 -1.94 -2.20 6.20
N VAL A 146 -1.80 -1.08 6.94
CA VAL A 146 -2.08 -1.03 8.38
C VAL A 146 -3.55 -1.30 8.67
N ALA A 147 -4.47 -0.69 7.91
CA ALA A 147 -5.90 -0.90 8.07
C ALA A 147 -6.33 -2.37 7.83
N VAL A 148 -5.81 -3.01 6.77
CA VAL A 148 -6.06 -4.43 6.48
C VAL A 148 -5.51 -5.31 7.60
N ALA A 149 -4.29 -5.02 8.08
CA ALA A 149 -3.72 -5.73 9.22
C ALA A 149 -4.59 -5.59 10.48
N ALA A 150 -5.11 -4.39 10.75
CA ALA A 150 -6.00 -4.10 11.87
C ALA A 150 -7.26 -4.96 11.82
N LEU A 151 -7.96 -4.96 10.68
CA LEU A 151 -9.19 -5.72 10.47
C LEU A 151 -8.97 -7.23 10.64
N LEU A 152 -7.89 -7.77 10.06
CA LEU A 152 -7.59 -9.20 10.13
C LEU A 152 -7.11 -9.64 11.52
N ALA A 153 -6.39 -8.78 12.25
CA ALA A 153 -6.00 -9.02 13.64
C ALA A 153 -7.21 -8.96 14.59
N GLY A 154 -8.15 -8.04 14.32
CA GLY A 154 -9.34 -7.79 15.13
C GLY A 154 -10.26 -8.99 15.30
N VAL A 155 -10.30 -9.89 14.32
CA VAL A 155 -11.10 -11.13 14.36
C VAL A 155 -10.80 -11.98 15.61
N ARG A 156 -9.56 -11.93 16.13
CA ARG A 156 -9.14 -12.69 17.31
C ARG A 156 -8.62 -11.85 18.47
N ARG A 157 -8.24 -10.59 18.21
CA ARG A 157 -7.57 -9.72 19.18
C ARG A 157 -8.10 -8.28 19.08
N PRO A 158 -9.20 -7.93 19.76
CA PRO A 158 -9.80 -6.60 19.69
C PRO A 158 -8.83 -5.49 20.13
N ARG A 159 -7.93 -5.77 21.08
CA ARG A 159 -6.87 -4.82 21.48
C ARG A 159 -5.90 -4.50 20.33
N ALA A 160 -5.51 -5.51 19.54
CA ALA A 160 -4.61 -5.31 18.41
C ALA A 160 -5.28 -4.48 17.30
N LEU A 161 -6.59 -4.70 17.07
CA LEU A 161 -7.40 -3.85 16.20
C LEU A 161 -7.39 -2.41 16.69
N GLY A 162 -7.67 -2.17 17.98
CA GLY A 162 -7.70 -0.82 18.55
C GLY A 162 -6.37 -0.07 18.39
N VAL A 163 -5.24 -0.75 18.69
CA VAL A 163 -3.90 -0.16 18.52
C VAL A 163 -3.60 0.15 17.06
N LEU A 164 -3.86 -0.79 16.15
CA LEU A 164 -3.58 -0.58 14.72
C LEU A 164 -4.51 0.44 14.08
N ALA A 165 -5.78 0.52 14.52
CA ALA A 165 -6.73 1.52 14.05
C ALA A 165 -6.35 2.92 14.55
N ALA A 166 -5.96 3.07 15.82
CA ALA A 166 -5.48 4.32 16.36
C ALA A 166 -4.17 4.75 15.68
N PHE A 167 -3.26 3.81 15.43
CA PHE A 167 -2.04 4.08 14.66
C PHE A 167 -2.37 4.49 13.23
N GLY A 168 -3.28 3.79 12.56
CA GLY A 168 -3.76 4.15 11.21
C GLY A 168 -4.34 5.56 11.14
N ALA A 169 -5.15 5.95 12.14
CA ALA A 169 -5.70 7.31 12.23
C ALA A 169 -4.62 8.40 12.45
N LEU A 170 -3.46 8.04 13.01
CA LEU A 170 -2.31 8.95 13.07
C LEU A 170 -1.55 9.01 11.73
N LEU A 171 -1.72 8.06 10.83
CA LEU A 171 -1.10 8.07 9.50
C LEU A 171 -1.91 8.89 8.50
N LYS A 172 -3.24 8.86 8.59
CA LYS A 172 -4.17 9.59 7.71
C LYS A 172 -5.57 9.69 8.30
#